data_AF-X1P504-F1
#
_entry.id   AF-X1P504-F1
#
_cell.length_a   1.000
_cell.length_b   1.000
_cell.length_c   1.000
_cell.angle_alpha   90.00
_cell.angle_beta   90.00
_cell.angle_gamma   90.00
#
_symmetry.space_group_name_H-M   'P 1'
#
loop_
_entity.id
_entity.type
_entity.pdbx_description
1 polymer ?
#
loop_
_entity_poly.entity_id
_entity_poly.type
_entity_poly.pdbx_seq_one_letter_code
_entity_poly.pdbx_strand_id
1 'polypeptide(L)'
;DQVQSQIEELALQSVKNREQLKAELSWLMTTEADNGYLFGYEVGRRDTGFSLLPILVEALKSTKDNVSAYFLGGYFKAIFEKDKELWENQLDRLIEDHILNVWVPELTWRSGMTDRSAIRVLGLAESGIIGVPHFRMFQYGGVIRGLSEKTFRKWIDFLIDRQEAESISIALDLYYFFYLRKESKYKLPRELTLVLLTHPLLFEKQEIARRNQMDDFQWAEIGKAFVTIYPKDSLALADKMIEYFGEEGTILG
;
A
#
# COMPACT_ATOMS: atom_id res chain seq x y z
N ASP A 1 -22.82 8.71 16.81
CA ASP A 1 -21.81 9.64 16.30
C ASP A 1 -22.51 10.59 15.34
N GLN A 2 -22.54 11.89 15.67
CA GLN A 2 -23.35 12.88 14.95
C GLN A 2 -22.80 13.19 13.54
N VAL A 3 -21.49 13.06 13.38
CA VAL A 3 -20.79 13.29 12.10
C VAL A 3 -21.18 12.22 11.08
N GLN A 4 -21.20 10.95 11.48
CA GLN A 4 -21.59 9.84 10.61
C GLN A 4 -23.03 10.00 10.08
N SER A 5 -23.98 10.39 10.93
CA SER A 5 -25.37 10.61 10.49
C SER A 5 -25.50 11.75 9.48
N GLN A 6 -24.72 12.82 9.63
CA GLN A 6 -24.70 13.94 8.69
C GLN A 6 -24.12 13.53 7.33
N ILE A 7 -23.05 12.73 7.33
CA ILE A 7 -22.45 12.19 6.09
C ILE A 7 -23.44 11.29 5.35
N GLU A 8 -24.15 10.42 6.05
CA GLU A 8 -25.14 9.53 5.46
C GLU A 8 -26.31 10.28 4.82
N GLU A 9 -26.78 11.34 5.46
CA GLU A 9 -27.82 12.21 4.93
C GLU A 9 -27.33 12.99 3.69
N LEU A 10 -26.14 13.59 3.78
CA LEU A 10 -25.53 14.32 2.67
C LEU A 10 -25.29 13.40 1.46
N ALA A 11 -24.85 12.17 1.69
CA ALA A 11 -24.63 11.18 0.63
C ALA A 11 -25.95 10.82 -0.06
N LEU A 12 -27.03 10.66 0.71
CA LEU A 12 -28.36 10.42 0.16
C LEU A 12 -28.85 11.59 -0.69
N GLN A 13 -28.66 12.83 -0.22
CA GLN A 13 -29.01 14.02 -0.98
C GLN A 13 -28.19 14.12 -2.28
N SER A 14 -26.89 13.82 -2.22
CA SER A 14 -25.98 13.90 -3.37
C SER A 14 -26.30 12.90 -4.47
N VAL A 15 -26.69 11.67 -4.12
CA VAL A 15 -27.12 10.67 -5.12
C VAL A 15 -28.45 11.07 -5.76
N LYS A 16 -29.35 11.74 -5.01
CA LYS A 16 -30.62 12.27 -5.54
C LYS A 16 -30.44 13.52 -6.39
N ASN A 17 -29.48 14.39 -6.05
CA ASN A 17 -29.18 15.64 -6.74
C ASN A 17 -27.77 15.63 -7.32
N ARG A 18 -27.62 14.96 -8.47
CA ARG A 18 -26.31 14.75 -9.12
C ARG A 18 -25.63 16.05 -9.55
N GLU A 19 -26.40 17.08 -9.90
CA GLU A 19 -25.84 18.37 -10.32
C GLU A 19 -25.17 19.10 -9.16
N GLN A 20 -25.74 19.00 -7.96
CA GLN A 20 -25.11 19.56 -6.76
C GLN A 20 -23.82 18.80 -6.41
N LEU A 21 -23.82 17.46 -6.53
CA LEU A 21 -22.58 16.70 -6.34
C LEU A 21 -21.50 17.11 -7.35
N LYS A 22 -21.87 17.24 -8.64
CA LYS A 22 -20.96 17.67 -9.71
C LYS A 22 -20.30 19.02 -9.42
N ALA A 23 -21.06 19.97 -8.90
CA ALA A 23 -20.56 21.31 -8.57
C ALA A 23 -19.43 21.27 -7.52
N GLU A 24 -19.45 20.28 -6.63
CA GLU A 24 -18.47 20.14 -5.54
C GLU A 24 -17.30 19.21 -5.88
N LEU A 25 -17.31 18.53 -7.05
CA LEU A 25 -16.29 17.53 -7.38
C LEU A 25 -14.88 18.11 -7.47
N SER A 26 -14.73 19.35 -7.93
CA SER A 26 -13.41 20.00 -7.98
C SER A 26 -12.80 20.19 -6.60
N TRP A 27 -13.62 20.34 -5.55
CA TRP A 27 -13.16 20.40 -4.17
C TRP A 27 -12.98 19.00 -3.56
N LEU A 28 -13.94 18.09 -3.80
CA LEU A 28 -13.91 16.71 -3.28
C LEU A 28 -12.71 15.88 -3.77
N MET A 29 -12.14 16.24 -4.93
CA MET A 29 -10.95 15.59 -5.49
C MET A 29 -9.64 16.24 -5.04
N THR A 30 -9.65 17.00 -3.95
CA THR A 30 -8.45 17.61 -3.36
C THR A 30 -8.17 17.10 -1.94
N THR A 31 -6.99 17.40 -1.42
CA THR A 31 -6.62 17.12 -0.03
C THR A 31 -7.39 17.93 1.00
N GLU A 32 -8.17 18.95 0.60
CA GLU A 32 -8.97 19.79 1.49
C GLU A 32 -10.27 19.12 1.97
N ALA A 33 -10.70 18.05 1.30
CA ALA A 33 -11.89 17.31 1.65
C ALA A 33 -11.61 16.30 2.78
N ASP A 34 -11.50 16.79 4.02
CA ASP A 34 -11.10 16.00 5.21
C ASP A 34 -11.95 14.73 5.44
N ASN A 35 -13.27 14.81 5.21
CA ASN A 35 -14.20 13.67 5.33
C ASN A 35 -14.47 12.97 3.99
N GLY A 36 -13.65 13.24 2.97
CA GLY A 36 -13.85 12.80 1.59
C GLY A 36 -14.00 11.29 1.48
N TYR A 37 -13.17 10.51 2.16
CA TYR A 37 -13.25 9.04 2.11
C TYR A 37 -14.58 8.50 2.66
N LEU A 38 -14.99 8.93 3.86
CA LEU A 38 -16.25 8.46 4.47
C LEU A 38 -17.45 8.86 3.61
N PHE A 39 -17.43 10.09 3.11
CA PHE A 39 -18.48 10.59 2.23
C PHE A 39 -18.53 9.82 0.90
N GLY A 40 -17.39 9.61 0.24
CA GLY A 40 -17.30 8.84 -1.00
C GLY A 40 -17.78 7.40 -0.83
N TYR A 41 -17.46 6.77 0.29
CA TYR A 41 -17.96 5.44 0.65
C TYR A 41 -19.49 5.41 0.79
N GLU A 42 -20.07 6.34 1.54
CA GLU A 42 -21.53 6.41 1.71
C GLU A 42 -22.27 6.78 0.42
N VAL A 43 -21.66 7.59 -0.47
CA VAL A 43 -22.17 7.84 -1.83
C VAL A 43 -22.15 6.55 -2.66
N GLY A 44 -21.03 5.83 -2.67
CA GLY A 44 -20.89 4.57 -3.40
C GLY A 44 -21.86 3.48 -2.94
N ARG A 45 -22.15 3.40 -1.63
CA ARG A 45 -23.15 2.47 -1.09
C ARG A 45 -24.57 2.76 -1.58
N ARG A 46 -24.89 4.03 -1.86
CA ARG A 46 -26.24 4.48 -2.29
C ARG A 46 -26.41 4.52 -3.81
N ASP A 47 -25.33 4.72 -4.57
CA ASP A 47 -25.34 4.64 -6.02
C ASP A 47 -25.30 3.17 -6.48
N THR A 48 -26.46 2.50 -6.41
CA THR A 48 -26.57 1.05 -6.53
C THR A 48 -26.03 0.48 -7.85
N GLY A 49 -26.04 1.24 -8.93
CA GLY A 49 -25.49 0.86 -10.24
C GLY A 49 -24.12 1.46 -10.55
N PHE A 50 -23.49 2.12 -9.57
CA PHE A 50 -22.22 2.84 -9.73
C PHE A 50 -22.21 3.81 -10.93
N SER A 51 -23.35 4.43 -11.19
CA SER A 51 -23.59 5.29 -12.35
C SER A 51 -22.88 6.65 -12.26
N LEU A 52 -22.42 7.03 -11.08
CA LEU A 52 -21.60 8.22 -10.86
C LEU A 52 -20.12 7.97 -11.19
N LEU A 53 -19.65 6.72 -11.22
CA LEU A 53 -18.23 6.42 -11.41
C LEU A 53 -17.58 7.17 -12.59
N PRO A 54 -18.18 7.22 -13.81
CA PRO A 54 -17.56 7.95 -14.92
C PRO A 54 -17.33 9.43 -14.64
N ILE A 55 -18.26 10.09 -13.94
CA ILE A 55 -18.14 11.53 -13.63
C ILE A 55 -17.09 11.76 -12.55
N LEU A 56 -16.95 10.84 -11.60
CA LEU A 56 -15.99 10.94 -10.50
C LEU A 56 -14.56 10.72 -11.00
N VAL A 57 -14.38 9.75 -11.91
CA VAL A 57 -13.09 9.50 -12.55
C VAL A 57 -12.67 10.69 -13.41
N GLU A 58 -13.58 11.26 -14.19
CA GLU A 58 -13.29 12.45 -15.00
C GLU A 58 -12.96 13.68 -14.13
N ALA A 59 -13.62 13.83 -12.98
CA ALA A 59 -13.30 14.89 -12.04
C ALA A 59 -11.89 14.75 -11.46
N LEU A 60 -11.48 13.54 -11.04
CA LEU A 60 -10.11 13.30 -10.59
C LEU A 60 -9.08 13.66 -11.68
N LYS A 61 -9.37 13.31 -12.94
CA LYS A 61 -8.53 13.61 -14.10
C LYS A 61 -8.42 15.12 -14.38
N SER A 62 -9.49 15.87 -14.14
CA SER A 62 -9.60 17.29 -14.47
C SER A 62 -9.07 18.22 -13.37
N THR A 63 -8.96 17.74 -12.13
CA THR A 63 -8.40 18.51 -11.01
C THR A 63 -6.90 18.70 -11.19
N LYS A 64 -6.41 19.92 -10.96
CA LYS A 64 -5.00 20.29 -11.19
C LYS A 64 -4.20 20.45 -9.91
N ASP A 65 -4.79 21.11 -8.93
CA ASP A 65 -4.10 21.52 -7.70
C ASP A 65 -4.53 20.63 -6.53
N ASN A 66 -3.56 20.24 -5.70
CA ASN A 66 -3.77 19.45 -4.48
C ASN A 66 -4.60 18.17 -4.70
N VAL A 67 -4.46 17.54 -5.86
CA VAL A 67 -5.26 16.37 -6.28
C VAL A 67 -5.16 15.25 -5.27
N SER A 68 -6.30 14.62 -4.96
CA SER A 68 -6.40 13.53 -3.99
C SER A 68 -7.40 12.48 -4.46
N ALA A 69 -6.98 11.22 -4.46
CA ALA A 69 -7.87 10.09 -4.69
C ALA A 69 -8.66 9.68 -3.44
N TYR A 70 -8.65 10.48 -2.35
CA TYR A 70 -9.22 10.08 -1.06
C TYR A 70 -10.74 9.85 -1.11
N PHE A 71 -11.50 10.79 -1.68
CA PHE A 71 -12.93 10.62 -1.90
C PHE A 71 -13.24 9.44 -2.83
N LEU A 72 -12.53 9.35 -3.95
CA LEU A 72 -12.72 8.27 -4.92
C LEU A 72 -12.36 6.90 -4.33
N GLY A 73 -11.36 6.82 -3.46
CA GLY A 73 -10.97 5.62 -2.73
C GLY A 73 -12.09 5.09 -1.84
N GLY A 74 -12.84 5.98 -1.18
CA GLY A 74 -14.05 5.62 -0.45
C GLY A 74 -15.14 5.08 -1.37
N TYR A 75 -15.38 5.71 -2.51
CA TYR A 75 -16.35 5.22 -3.49
C TYR A 75 -15.94 3.83 -4.04
N PHE A 76 -14.66 3.64 -4.36
CA PHE A 76 -14.11 2.34 -4.78
C PHE A 76 -14.22 1.28 -3.68
N LYS A 77 -14.13 1.65 -2.40
CA LYS A 77 -14.38 0.72 -1.28
C LYS A 77 -15.78 0.13 -1.35
N ALA A 78 -16.79 0.95 -1.65
CA ALA A 78 -18.16 0.47 -1.83
C ALA A 78 -18.30 -0.46 -3.05
N ILE A 79 -17.58 -0.18 -4.14
CA ILE A 79 -17.53 -1.10 -5.31
C ILE A 79 -16.90 -2.44 -4.88
N PHE A 80 -15.73 -2.42 -4.25
CA PHE A 80 -15.01 -3.64 -3.85
C PHE A 80 -15.86 -4.58 -2.98
N GLU A 81 -16.60 -4.02 -2.02
CA GLU A 81 -17.43 -4.80 -1.10
C GLU A 81 -18.69 -5.37 -1.74
N LYS A 82 -19.23 -4.69 -2.75
CA LYS A 82 -20.48 -5.09 -3.41
C LYS A 82 -20.24 -5.96 -4.64
N ASP A 83 -19.25 -5.61 -5.44
CA ASP A 83 -18.90 -6.24 -6.71
C ASP A 83 -17.39 -6.14 -6.96
N LYS A 84 -16.68 -7.14 -6.46
CA LYS A 84 -15.22 -7.25 -6.56
C LYS A 84 -14.74 -7.37 -8.02
N GLU A 85 -15.51 -8.01 -8.89
CA GLU A 85 -15.13 -8.16 -10.29
C GLU A 85 -15.27 -6.83 -11.04
N LEU A 86 -16.35 -6.09 -10.80
CA LEU A 86 -16.50 -4.73 -11.30
C LEU A 86 -15.33 -3.86 -10.83
N TRP A 87 -14.98 -3.90 -9.54
CA TRP A 87 -13.85 -3.16 -8.98
C TRP A 87 -12.53 -3.45 -9.71
N GLU A 88 -12.21 -4.73 -9.95
CA GLU A 88 -11.01 -5.12 -10.70
C GLU A 88 -11.01 -4.56 -12.12
N ASN A 89 -12.15 -4.67 -12.81
CA ASN A 89 -12.29 -4.22 -14.18
C ASN A 89 -12.18 -2.68 -14.28
N GLN A 90 -12.62 -1.94 -13.25
CA GLN A 90 -12.41 -0.49 -13.20
C GLN A 90 -10.94 -0.15 -12.98
N LEU A 91 -10.23 -0.84 -12.09
CA LEU A 91 -8.80 -0.63 -11.93
C LEU A 91 -8.02 -0.93 -13.21
N ASP A 92 -8.40 -1.95 -13.99
CA ASP A 92 -7.75 -2.22 -15.28
C ASP A 92 -7.94 -1.08 -16.28
N ARG A 93 -9.15 -0.52 -16.38
CA ARG A 93 -9.42 0.65 -17.23
C ARG A 93 -8.58 1.87 -16.82
N LEU A 94 -8.34 2.05 -15.51
CA LEU A 94 -7.52 3.16 -15.03
C LEU A 94 -6.04 3.02 -15.41
N ILE A 95 -5.51 1.79 -15.57
CA ILE A 95 -4.13 1.60 -16.03
C ILE A 95 -3.96 2.07 -17.48
N GLU A 96 -4.98 1.89 -18.32
CA GLU A 96 -4.96 2.27 -19.73
C GLU A 96 -4.94 3.79 -19.93
N ASP A 97 -5.31 4.56 -18.91
CA ASP A 97 -5.27 6.02 -18.91
C ASP A 97 -3.97 6.55 -18.29
N HIS A 98 -3.11 7.14 -19.14
CA HIS A 98 -1.79 7.66 -18.75
C HIS A 98 -1.81 8.79 -17.71
N ILE A 99 -2.96 9.43 -17.46
CA ILE A 99 -3.11 10.45 -16.41
C ILE A 99 -3.53 9.79 -15.09
N LEU A 100 -4.36 8.75 -15.17
CA LEU A 100 -5.00 8.16 -13.99
C LEU A 100 -4.27 6.95 -13.42
N ASN A 101 -3.42 6.30 -14.21
CA ASN A 101 -2.71 5.08 -13.81
C ASN A 101 -1.84 5.26 -12.54
N VAL A 102 -1.33 6.47 -12.28
CA VAL A 102 -0.55 6.81 -11.09
C VAL A 102 -1.36 6.70 -9.80
N TRP A 103 -2.69 6.81 -9.86
CA TRP A 103 -3.59 6.72 -8.71
C TRP A 103 -4.01 5.29 -8.36
N VAL A 104 -3.73 4.31 -9.24
CA VAL A 104 -4.12 2.91 -9.04
C VAL A 104 -3.59 2.31 -7.72
N PRO A 105 -2.34 2.56 -7.29
CA PRO A 105 -1.85 2.06 -6.00
C PRO A 105 -2.65 2.61 -4.82
N GLU A 106 -2.91 3.92 -4.79
CA GLU A 106 -3.67 4.55 -3.71
C GLU A 106 -5.13 4.07 -3.69
N LEU A 107 -5.78 4.01 -4.85
CA LEU A 107 -7.13 3.49 -4.97
C LEU A 107 -7.20 2.03 -4.50
N THR A 108 -6.22 1.20 -4.87
CA THR A 108 -6.10 -0.18 -4.37
C THR A 108 -5.97 -0.17 -2.84
N TRP A 109 -4.99 0.55 -2.29
CA TRP A 109 -4.75 0.62 -0.85
C TRP A 109 -5.99 1.06 -0.05
N ARG A 110 -6.74 2.05 -0.54
CA ARG A 110 -7.90 2.60 0.17
C ARG A 110 -9.16 1.76 0.05
N SER A 111 -9.31 0.98 -1.00
CA SER A 111 -10.58 0.29 -1.29
C SER A 111 -10.55 -1.22 -1.04
N GLY A 112 -9.43 -1.88 -1.29
CA GLY A 112 -9.35 -3.34 -1.18
C GLY A 112 -8.18 -3.92 -1.96
N MET A 113 -7.88 -5.18 -1.72
CA MET A 113 -6.71 -5.81 -2.33
C MET A 113 -6.98 -7.26 -2.68
N THR A 114 -6.41 -7.67 -3.82
CA THR A 114 -6.44 -9.03 -4.34
C THR A 114 -5.06 -9.38 -4.90
N ASP A 115 -4.85 -10.65 -5.23
CA ASP A 115 -3.65 -11.04 -5.97
C ASP A 115 -3.57 -10.32 -7.33
N ARG A 116 -4.68 -10.15 -8.06
CA ARG A 116 -4.71 -9.45 -9.36
C ARG A 116 -4.33 -7.97 -9.20
N SER A 117 -4.88 -7.29 -8.20
CA SER A 117 -4.55 -5.88 -7.95
C SER A 117 -3.13 -5.67 -7.46
N ALA A 118 -2.58 -6.62 -6.70
CA ALA A 118 -1.19 -6.58 -6.28
C ALA A 118 -0.24 -6.77 -7.48
N ILE A 119 -0.52 -7.71 -8.37
CA ILE A 119 0.25 -7.90 -9.60
C ILE A 119 0.14 -6.68 -10.52
N ARG A 120 -1.02 -6.04 -10.57
CA ARG A 120 -1.22 -4.77 -11.29
C ARG A 120 -0.30 -3.67 -10.77
N VAL A 121 -0.27 -3.44 -9.46
CA VAL A 121 0.63 -2.45 -8.84
C VAL A 121 2.10 -2.79 -9.12
N LEU A 122 2.48 -4.06 -9.04
CA LEU A 122 3.82 -4.51 -9.42
C LEU A 122 4.14 -4.16 -10.89
N GLY A 123 3.23 -4.45 -11.82
CA GLY A 123 3.42 -4.13 -13.24
C GLY A 123 3.58 -2.63 -13.53
N LEU A 124 2.87 -1.76 -12.79
CA LEU A 124 3.06 -0.31 -12.87
C LEU A 124 4.47 0.11 -12.41
N ALA A 125 5.00 -0.55 -11.39
CA ALA A 125 6.34 -0.26 -10.88
C ALA A 125 7.45 -0.82 -11.79
N GLU A 126 7.24 -2.00 -12.36
CA GLU A 126 8.14 -2.59 -13.36
C GLU A 126 8.22 -1.74 -14.64
N SER A 127 7.10 -1.12 -15.04
CA SER A 127 7.05 -0.20 -16.19
C SER A 127 7.49 1.23 -15.87
N GLY A 128 7.86 1.53 -14.63
CA GLY A 128 8.33 2.86 -14.22
C GLY A 128 7.24 3.93 -14.14
N ILE A 129 5.97 3.54 -14.18
CA ILE A 129 4.83 4.46 -14.03
C ILE A 129 4.74 4.96 -12.58
N ILE A 130 5.03 4.07 -11.63
CA ILE A 130 5.12 4.38 -10.20
C ILE A 130 6.49 4.01 -9.66
N GLY A 131 6.98 4.76 -8.68
CA GLY A 131 8.24 4.47 -7.99
C GLY A 131 8.06 3.54 -6.79
N VAL A 132 9.18 2.97 -6.34
CA VAL A 132 9.32 2.18 -5.10
C VAL A 132 8.58 2.80 -3.89
N PRO A 133 8.62 4.12 -3.63
CA PRO A 133 7.92 4.73 -2.49
C PRO A 133 6.42 4.42 -2.42
N HIS A 134 5.78 4.12 -3.56
CA HIS A 134 4.35 3.77 -3.58
C HIS A 134 4.04 2.46 -2.85
N PHE A 135 5.00 1.56 -2.69
CA PHE A 135 4.79 0.34 -1.90
C PHE A 135 4.68 0.62 -0.39
N ARG A 136 5.27 1.73 0.07
CA ARG A 136 5.29 2.10 1.50
C ARG A 136 3.89 2.24 2.08
N MET A 137 2.91 2.73 1.32
CA MET A 137 1.53 2.91 1.83
C MET A 137 0.86 1.60 2.22
N PHE A 138 1.23 0.47 1.61
CA PHE A 138 0.61 -0.84 1.83
C PHE A 138 0.97 -1.46 3.18
N GLN A 139 1.93 -0.88 3.91
CA GLN A 139 2.22 -1.25 5.29
C GLN A 139 1.07 -0.87 6.25
N TYR A 140 0.24 0.10 5.86
CA TYR A 140 -0.86 0.64 6.66
C TYR A 140 -2.21 0.01 6.29
N GLY A 141 -3.14 -0.06 7.26
CA GLY A 141 -4.50 -0.57 7.04
C GLY A 141 -4.60 -2.10 6.90
N GLY A 142 -3.48 -2.79 6.71
CA GLY A 142 -3.42 -4.25 6.70
C GLY A 142 -4.10 -4.90 5.48
N VAL A 143 -4.20 -4.18 4.36
CA VAL A 143 -4.76 -4.69 3.10
C VAL A 143 -3.96 -5.86 2.53
N ILE A 144 -2.65 -5.89 2.77
CA ILE A 144 -1.76 -6.96 2.31
C ILE A 144 -2.05 -8.32 2.94
N ARG A 145 -2.77 -8.37 4.08
CA ARG A 145 -3.13 -9.63 4.77
C ARG A 145 -3.99 -10.55 3.92
N GLY A 146 -4.73 -9.97 2.95
CA GLY A 146 -5.58 -10.72 2.03
C GLY A 146 -4.81 -11.44 0.92
N LEU A 147 -3.53 -11.10 0.69
CA LEU A 147 -2.75 -11.66 -0.40
C LEU A 147 -2.38 -13.13 -0.17
N SER A 148 -2.17 -13.84 -1.27
CA SER A 148 -1.43 -15.09 -1.24
C SER A 148 0.05 -14.81 -0.97
N GLU A 149 0.71 -15.73 -0.27
CA GLU A 149 2.16 -15.67 -0.05
C GLU A 149 2.94 -15.60 -1.37
N LYS A 150 2.47 -16.30 -2.41
CA LYS A 150 3.09 -16.26 -3.75
C LYS A 150 3.12 -14.85 -4.34
N THR A 151 2.02 -14.10 -4.22
CA THR A 151 1.94 -12.73 -4.73
C THR A 151 2.74 -11.78 -3.88
N PHE A 152 2.64 -11.91 -2.55
CA PHE A 152 3.44 -11.11 -1.63
C PHE A 152 4.94 -11.29 -1.87
N ARG A 153 5.40 -12.53 -2.06
CA ARG A 153 6.80 -12.84 -2.39
C ARG A 153 7.28 -12.11 -3.65
N LYS A 154 6.44 -11.98 -4.69
CA LYS A 154 6.83 -11.21 -5.89
C LYS A 154 7.10 -9.74 -5.60
N TRP A 155 6.36 -9.12 -4.69
CA TRP A 155 6.64 -7.75 -4.27
C TRP A 155 7.97 -7.65 -3.53
N ILE A 156 8.24 -8.59 -2.62
CA ILE A 156 9.51 -8.62 -1.87
C ILE A 156 10.70 -8.89 -2.78
N ASP A 157 10.59 -9.87 -3.68
CA ASP A 157 11.62 -10.16 -4.69
C ASP A 157 11.91 -8.90 -5.53
N PHE A 158 10.87 -8.22 -6.03
CA PHE A 158 11.01 -6.96 -6.75
C PHE A 158 11.74 -5.87 -5.95
N LEU A 159 11.39 -5.67 -4.68
CA LEU A 159 12.01 -4.65 -3.84
C LEU A 159 13.48 -4.98 -3.53
N ILE A 160 13.80 -6.24 -3.28
CA ILE A 160 15.18 -6.69 -3.05
C ILE A 160 16.03 -6.46 -4.31
N ASP A 161 15.48 -6.78 -5.49
CA ASP A 161 16.21 -6.68 -6.76
C ASP A 161 16.54 -5.23 -7.17
N ARG A 162 15.88 -4.22 -6.60
CA ARG A 162 16.13 -2.80 -6.94
C ARG A 162 17.48 -2.28 -6.45
N GLN A 163 18.13 -2.93 -5.49
CA GLN A 163 19.44 -2.49 -4.96
C GLN A 163 19.42 -1.01 -4.49
N GLU A 164 18.30 -0.57 -3.91
CA GLU A 164 18.12 0.78 -3.37
C GLU A 164 17.78 0.70 -1.87
N ALA A 165 18.40 1.55 -1.03
CA ALA A 165 18.20 1.50 0.42
C ALA A 165 16.73 1.68 0.83
N GLU A 166 16.00 2.58 0.16
CA GLU A 166 14.56 2.77 0.39
C GLU A 166 13.75 1.52 0.05
N SER A 167 14.12 0.79 -1.01
CA SER A 167 13.44 -0.46 -1.39
C SER A 167 13.58 -1.51 -0.29
N ILE A 168 14.77 -1.63 0.31
CA ILE A 168 15.02 -2.57 1.40
C ILE A 168 14.29 -2.17 2.68
N SER A 169 14.25 -0.88 3.01
CA SER A 169 13.43 -0.35 4.14
C SER A 169 11.96 -0.73 3.96
N ILE A 170 11.39 -0.52 2.77
CA ILE A 170 9.99 -0.88 2.49
C ILE A 170 9.78 -2.40 2.50
N ALA A 171 10.78 -3.17 2.04
CA ALA A 171 10.72 -4.62 2.12
C ALA A 171 10.63 -5.08 3.59
N LEU A 172 11.45 -4.54 4.50
CA LEU A 172 11.37 -4.84 5.94
C LEU A 172 10.00 -4.51 6.52
N ASP A 173 9.46 -3.32 6.23
CA ASP A 173 8.13 -2.86 6.68
C ASP A 173 7.05 -3.90 6.31
N LEU A 174 6.97 -4.21 5.00
CA LEU A 174 5.98 -5.13 4.47
C LEU A 174 6.18 -6.54 5.02
N TYR A 175 7.42 -7.02 5.10
CA TYR A 175 7.77 -8.36 5.56
C TYR A 175 7.36 -8.58 7.02
N TYR A 176 7.67 -7.60 7.88
CA TYR A 176 7.25 -7.60 9.29
C TYR A 176 5.73 -7.67 9.40
N PHE A 177 5.01 -6.82 8.66
CA PHE A 177 3.54 -6.77 8.76
C PHE A 177 2.83 -7.97 8.15
N PHE A 178 3.42 -8.63 7.15
CA PHE A 178 2.84 -9.81 6.51
C PHE A 178 3.09 -11.09 7.30
N TYR A 179 4.32 -11.31 7.80
CA TYR A 179 4.72 -12.57 8.41
C TYR A 179 4.68 -12.59 9.94
N LEU A 180 5.01 -11.48 10.62
CA LEU A 180 5.27 -11.49 12.08
C LEU A 180 4.09 -11.05 12.93
N ARG A 181 3.07 -10.41 12.34
CA ARG A 181 1.85 -10.09 13.08
C ARG A 181 1.12 -11.36 13.53
N LYS A 182 0.48 -11.31 14.70
CA LYS A 182 -0.24 -12.45 15.29
C LYS A 182 -1.32 -13.02 14.39
N GLU A 183 -1.90 -12.20 13.52
CA GLU A 183 -2.94 -12.58 12.57
C GLU A 183 -2.38 -13.20 11.28
N SER A 184 -1.05 -13.31 11.13
CA SER A 184 -0.44 -13.97 9.99
C SER A 184 -0.82 -15.45 9.95
N LYS A 185 -1.20 -15.90 8.76
CA LYS A 185 -1.49 -17.30 8.43
C LYS A 185 -0.29 -18.01 7.79
N TYR A 186 0.80 -17.28 7.53
CA TYR A 186 1.98 -17.79 6.84
C TYR A 186 3.16 -17.90 7.78
N LYS A 187 3.98 -18.94 7.56
CA LYS A 187 5.25 -19.09 8.25
C LYS A 187 6.30 -18.25 7.54
N LEU A 188 7.24 -17.72 8.30
CA LEU A 188 8.39 -16.97 7.80
C LEU A 188 9.21 -17.84 6.82
N PRO A 189 9.37 -17.48 5.53
CA PRO A 189 10.03 -18.35 4.56
C PRO A 189 11.56 -18.27 4.71
N ARG A 190 12.19 -19.42 4.94
CA ARG A 190 13.62 -19.53 5.31
C ARG A 190 14.56 -18.75 4.38
N GLU A 191 14.58 -19.09 3.09
CA GLU A 191 15.57 -18.56 2.15
C GLU A 191 15.38 -17.06 1.91
N LEU A 192 14.14 -16.64 1.65
CA LEU A 192 13.82 -15.23 1.41
C LEU A 192 14.12 -14.36 2.64
N THR A 193 13.87 -14.88 3.84
CA THR A 193 14.19 -14.15 5.08
C THR A 193 15.69 -13.97 5.23
N LEU A 194 16.48 -15.01 4.96
CA LEU A 194 17.93 -14.92 5.04
C LEU A 194 18.47 -13.91 4.03
N VAL A 195 17.97 -13.93 2.79
CA VAL A 195 18.35 -12.95 1.75
C VAL A 195 18.05 -11.52 2.21
N LEU A 196 16.85 -11.26 2.75
CA LEU A 196 16.48 -9.93 3.22
C LEU A 196 17.35 -9.48 4.39
N LEU A 197 17.53 -10.33 5.41
CA LEU A 197 18.30 -9.99 6.62
C LEU A 197 19.80 -9.79 6.36
N THR A 198 20.33 -10.40 5.30
CA THR A 198 21.76 -10.31 4.94
C THR A 198 22.02 -9.39 3.76
N HIS A 199 21.02 -8.62 3.32
CA HIS A 199 21.16 -7.72 2.18
C HIS A 199 22.25 -6.66 2.41
N PRO A 200 23.22 -6.46 1.48
CA PRO A 200 24.37 -5.59 1.70
C PRO A 200 24.02 -4.15 2.14
N LEU A 201 22.97 -3.58 1.55
CA LEU A 201 22.52 -2.21 1.84
C LEU A 201 22.09 -1.95 3.30
N LEU A 202 21.79 -3.01 4.06
CA LEU A 202 21.53 -2.88 5.50
C LEU A 202 22.81 -2.60 6.30
N PHE A 203 23.95 -2.98 5.75
CA PHE A 203 25.26 -2.85 6.40
C PHE A 203 26.10 -1.72 5.80
N GLU A 204 25.58 -1.00 4.81
CA GLU A 204 26.23 0.20 4.30
C GLU A 204 26.06 1.36 5.29
N LYS A 205 27.13 2.12 5.51
CA LYS A 205 27.11 3.28 6.40
C LYS A 205 26.19 4.35 5.84
N GLN A 206 25.08 4.57 6.53
CA GLN A 206 24.19 5.69 6.24
C GLN A 206 24.58 6.90 7.11
N GLU A 207 24.36 8.11 6.57
CA GLU A 207 24.36 9.29 7.42
C GLU A 207 23.34 9.09 8.55
N ILE A 208 23.74 9.28 9.81
CA ILE A 208 22.89 9.04 10.99
C ILE A 208 21.53 9.77 10.86
N ALA A 209 21.50 10.93 10.21
CA ALA A 209 20.29 11.71 9.95
C ALA A 209 19.27 11.04 8.99
N ARG A 210 19.70 10.05 8.20
CA ARG A 210 18.87 9.29 7.24
C ARG A 210 18.48 7.90 7.75
N ARG A 211 19.00 7.49 8.91
CA ARG A 211 18.72 6.18 9.49
C ARG A 211 17.30 6.14 10.05
N ASN A 212 16.52 5.15 9.60
CA ASN A 212 15.18 4.93 10.10
C ASN A 212 15.21 3.95 11.29
N GLN A 213 14.94 4.43 12.50
CA GLN A 213 14.88 3.60 13.72
C GLN A 213 13.85 2.45 13.60
N MET A 214 12.84 2.60 12.73
CA MET A 214 11.89 1.53 12.46
C MET A 214 12.53 0.35 11.71
N ASP A 215 13.49 0.61 10.82
CA ASP A 215 14.19 -0.44 10.08
C ASP A 215 15.00 -1.32 11.06
N ASP A 216 15.71 -0.69 12.02
CA ASP A 216 16.47 -1.40 13.07
C ASP A 216 15.54 -2.33 13.88
N PHE A 217 14.39 -1.80 14.31
CA PHE A 217 13.39 -2.55 15.07
C PHE A 217 12.87 -3.74 14.27
N GLN A 218 12.45 -3.53 13.03
CA GLN A 218 11.86 -4.57 12.20
C GLN A 218 12.88 -5.64 11.82
N TRP A 219 14.09 -5.24 11.44
CA TRP A 219 15.18 -6.17 11.17
C TRP A 219 15.45 -7.05 12.38
N ALA A 220 15.53 -6.47 13.58
CA ALA A 220 15.75 -7.22 14.82
C ALA A 220 14.61 -8.19 15.13
N GLU A 221 13.35 -7.79 14.98
CA GLU A 221 12.20 -8.67 15.22
C GLU A 221 12.13 -9.82 14.19
N ILE A 222 12.37 -9.53 12.91
CA ILE A 222 12.47 -10.56 11.86
C ILE A 222 13.63 -11.52 12.16
N GLY A 223 14.80 -11.00 12.56
CA GLY A 223 15.97 -11.79 12.93
C GLY A 223 15.73 -12.72 14.13
N LYS A 224 15.11 -12.21 15.20
CA LYS A 224 14.73 -13.03 16.38
C LYS A 224 13.78 -14.16 15.99
N ALA A 225 12.76 -13.86 15.19
CA ALA A 225 11.83 -14.86 14.68
C ALA A 225 12.57 -15.90 13.82
N PHE A 226 13.46 -15.45 12.93
CA PHE A 226 14.24 -16.32 12.06
C PHE A 226 15.14 -17.29 12.84
N VAL A 227 15.93 -16.81 13.81
CA VAL A 227 16.81 -17.65 14.64
C VAL A 227 16.01 -18.66 15.47
N THR A 228 14.84 -18.26 15.96
CA THR A 228 13.95 -19.14 16.73
C THR A 228 13.40 -20.27 15.86
N ILE A 229 13.00 -19.96 14.62
CA ILE A 229 12.39 -20.94 13.70
C ILE A 229 13.45 -21.80 12.99
N TYR A 230 14.61 -21.22 12.67
CA TYR A 230 15.67 -21.80 11.85
C TYR A 230 17.05 -21.72 12.55
N PRO A 231 17.24 -22.39 13.70
CA PRO A 231 18.46 -22.24 14.51
C PRO A 231 19.74 -22.67 13.78
N LYS A 232 19.66 -23.58 12.81
CA LYS A 232 20.82 -24.02 12.01
C LYS A 232 21.34 -22.93 11.06
N ASP A 233 20.47 -22.02 10.65
CA ASP A 233 20.79 -20.93 9.73
C ASP A 233 21.18 -19.65 10.47
N SER A 234 21.08 -19.66 11.81
CA SER A 234 21.52 -18.54 12.65
C SER A 234 23.01 -18.23 12.48
N LEU A 235 23.83 -19.23 12.14
CA LEU A 235 25.26 -19.04 11.88
C LEU A 235 25.49 -18.13 10.68
N ALA A 236 24.76 -18.31 9.57
CA ALA A 236 24.93 -17.47 8.38
C ALA A 236 24.55 -16.01 8.66
N LEU A 237 23.50 -15.78 9.46
CA LEU A 237 23.14 -14.45 9.92
C LEU A 237 24.19 -13.88 10.88
N ALA A 238 24.67 -14.68 11.83
CA ALA A 238 25.69 -14.28 12.80
C ALA A 238 27.02 -13.93 12.13
N ASP A 239 27.47 -14.71 11.14
CA ASP A 239 28.67 -14.43 10.37
C ASP A 239 28.57 -13.06 9.69
N LYS A 240 27.41 -12.74 9.11
CA LYS A 240 27.15 -11.41 8.53
C LYS A 240 27.14 -10.32 9.60
N MET A 241 26.56 -10.56 10.77
CA MET A 241 26.57 -9.58 11.87
C MET A 241 27.98 -9.31 12.39
N ILE A 242 28.82 -10.35 12.50
CA ILE A 242 30.21 -10.25 12.98
C ILE A 242 31.05 -9.41 12.02
N GLU A 243 30.83 -9.53 10.70
CA GLU A 243 31.54 -8.77 9.67
C GLU A 243 31.44 -7.25 9.89
N TYR A 244 30.31 -6.75 10.38
CA TYR A 244 30.05 -5.31 10.59
C TYR A 244 29.88 -4.95 12.08
N PHE A 245 30.27 -5.84 12.99
CA PHE A 245 30.07 -5.61 14.41
C PHE A 245 30.90 -4.41 14.91
N GLY A 246 30.22 -3.43 15.51
CA GLY A 246 30.86 -2.20 15.99
C GLY A 246 31.03 -1.13 14.91
N GLU A 247 30.51 -1.33 13.70
CA GLU A 247 30.46 -0.29 12.68
C GLU A 247 29.25 0.63 12.88
N GLU A 248 29.53 1.88 13.28
CA GLU A 248 28.51 2.93 13.38
C GLU A 248 27.92 3.29 12.01
N GLY A 249 26.60 3.49 11.98
CA GLY A 249 25.83 3.87 10.80
C GLY A 249 25.30 2.67 10.01
N THR A 250 25.35 1.45 10.56
CA THR A 250 24.81 0.21 9.96
C THR A 250 23.52 -0.23 10.66
N ILE A 251 22.81 -1.24 10.16
CA ILE A 251 21.64 -1.84 10.84
C ILE A 251 21.96 -2.38 12.26
N LEU A 252 23.25 -2.55 12.60
CA LEU A 252 23.69 -3.10 13.89
C LEU A 252 24.05 -2.05 14.94
N GLY A 253 24.33 -0.80 14.55
CA GLY A 253 24.92 0.20 15.44
C GLY A 253 25.12 1.54 14.78
#